data_AF-A0A9Q9F999-F1
#
_entry.id   AF-A0A9Q9F999-F1
#
_cell.length_a   1.000
_cell.length_b   1.000
_cell.length_c   1.000
_cell.angle_alpha   90.00
_cell.angle_beta   90.00
_cell.angle_gamma   90.00
#
_symmetry.space_group_name_H-M   'P 1'
#
loop_
_entity.id
_entity.type
_entity.pdbx_description
1 polymer ?
#
loop_
_entity_poly.entity_id
_entity_poly.type
_entity_poly.pdbx_seq_one_letter_code
_entity_poly.pdbx_strand_id
1 'polypeptide(L)'
;MRRHLEKVSRDALRAWAQEGLTFGEVVLMVYDRVFECDIERWRWVVCAESIVCEASVSMYSKLLPEEVLGIIAERFVRRCAKEGGDEGSGNTRGYADCGVIDVRLFVDAYVKHGSEVISEIVRQMMMGKDGKEIDSEYVEKVVRVVDGRRRRREIEASRHAAELLGKELSGKKSKRKSGGGG
;
A
#
# COMPACT_ATOMS: atom_id res chain seq x y z
N MET A 1 -13.34 26.26 5.25
CA MET A 1 -13.22 24.90 4.66
C MET A 1 -14.55 24.12 4.68
N ARG A 2 -15.14 23.81 5.84
CA ARG A 2 -16.42 23.04 5.92
C ARG A 2 -17.56 23.64 5.06
N ARG A 3 -17.82 24.95 5.19
CA ARG A 3 -18.84 25.66 4.39
C ARG A 3 -18.55 25.68 2.87
N HIS A 4 -17.28 25.64 2.48
CA HIS A 4 -16.88 25.59 1.05
C HIS A 4 -17.11 24.19 0.48
N LEU A 5 -16.69 23.15 1.20
CA LEU A 5 -16.94 21.75 0.81
C LEU A 5 -18.45 21.43 0.78
N GLU A 6 -19.24 21.96 1.71
CA GLU A 6 -20.71 21.86 1.67
C GLU A 6 -21.32 22.58 0.47
N LYS A 7 -20.67 23.64 -0.04
CA LYS A 7 -21.10 24.34 -1.24
C LYS A 7 -20.73 23.52 -2.49
N VAL A 8 -19.49 23.07 -2.60
CA VAL A 8 -19.04 22.21 -3.71
C VAL A 8 -19.86 20.92 -3.79
N SER A 9 -20.14 20.28 -2.66
CA SER A 9 -20.99 19.08 -2.59
C SER A 9 -22.42 19.35 -3.06
N ARG A 10 -23.03 20.46 -2.64
CA ARG A 10 -24.38 20.85 -3.12
C ARG A 10 -24.40 21.18 -4.60
N ASP A 11 -23.36 21.85 -5.10
CA ASP A 11 -23.25 22.21 -6.50
C ASP A 11 -23.05 20.96 -7.38
N ALA A 12 -22.24 20.00 -6.92
CA ALA A 12 -22.05 18.70 -7.56
C ALA A 12 -23.33 17.86 -7.61
N LEU A 13 -24.07 17.80 -6.50
CA LEU A 13 -25.37 17.12 -6.44
C LEU A 13 -26.39 17.76 -7.38
N ARG A 14 -26.41 19.10 -7.49
CA ARG A 14 -27.31 19.80 -8.43
C ARG A 14 -26.92 19.53 -9.88
N ALA A 15 -25.64 19.61 -10.21
CA ALA A 15 -25.14 19.37 -11.56
C ALA A 15 -25.41 17.92 -12.01
N TRP A 16 -25.22 16.94 -11.10
CA TRP A 16 -25.58 15.54 -11.33
C TRP A 16 -27.08 15.34 -11.58
N ALA A 17 -27.94 15.98 -10.76
CA ALA A 17 -29.37 15.78 -10.81
C ALA A 17 -30.08 16.54 -11.95
N GLN A 18 -29.51 17.64 -12.45
CA GLN A 18 -30.17 18.54 -13.40
C GLN A 18 -29.49 18.60 -14.77
N GLU A 19 -28.18 18.34 -14.88
CA GLU A 19 -27.42 18.59 -16.12
C GLU A 19 -27.00 17.30 -16.83
N GLY A 20 -27.37 16.12 -16.31
CA GLY A 20 -27.09 14.83 -16.96
C GLY A 20 -25.60 14.52 -17.10
N LEU A 21 -24.76 15.15 -16.28
CA LEU A 21 -23.31 14.94 -16.29
C LEU A 21 -22.96 13.50 -15.95
N THR A 22 -21.92 12.99 -16.59
CA THR A 22 -21.33 11.69 -16.29
C THR A 22 -20.57 11.72 -14.96
N PHE A 23 -20.34 10.55 -14.38
CA PHE A 23 -19.69 10.45 -13.06
C PHE A 23 -18.28 11.08 -13.11
N GLY A 24 -17.57 10.91 -14.24
CA GLY A 24 -16.27 11.51 -14.46
C GLY A 24 -16.31 13.04 -14.50
N GLU A 25 -17.34 13.64 -15.12
CA GLU A 25 -17.48 15.11 -15.19
C GLU A 25 -17.82 15.72 -13.82
N VAL A 26 -18.64 15.05 -13.02
CA VAL A 26 -18.91 15.48 -11.64
C VAL A 26 -17.67 15.35 -10.76
N VAL A 27 -16.89 14.28 -10.93
CA VAL A 27 -15.60 14.12 -10.24
C VAL A 27 -14.64 15.24 -10.63
N LEU A 28 -14.50 15.56 -11.93
CA LEU A 28 -13.65 16.66 -12.39
C LEU A 28 -14.11 18.02 -11.86
N MET A 29 -15.42 18.29 -11.85
CA MET A 29 -15.95 19.55 -11.32
C MET A 29 -15.73 19.69 -9.80
N VAL A 30 -15.93 18.59 -9.05
CA VAL A 30 -15.61 18.56 -7.61
C VAL A 30 -14.11 18.74 -7.41
N TYR A 31 -13.28 18.06 -8.21
CA TYR A 31 -11.84 18.22 -8.21
C TYR A 31 -11.48 19.70 -8.40
N ASP A 32 -11.81 20.32 -9.54
CA ASP A 32 -11.45 21.71 -9.86
C ASP A 32 -11.84 22.70 -8.75
N ARG A 33 -13.07 22.60 -8.22
CA ARG A 33 -13.56 23.52 -7.16
C ARG A 33 -13.00 23.22 -5.77
N VAL A 34 -12.51 22.02 -5.54
CA VAL A 34 -11.80 21.62 -4.32
C VAL A 34 -10.33 22.08 -4.40
N PHE A 35 -9.70 21.99 -5.57
CA PHE A 35 -8.31 22.44 -5.81
C PHE A 35 -8.14 23.97 -5.76
N GLU A 36 -9.20 24.76 -5.91
CA GLU A 36 -9.16 26.22 -5.66
C GLU A 36 -8.82 26.56 -4.19
N CYS A 37 -8.94 25.62 -3.25
CA CYS A 37 -8.61 25.83 -1.84
C CYS A 37 -7.29 25.14 -1.46
N ASP A 38 -6.24 25.92 -1.19
CA ASP A 38 -4.96 25.45 -0.64
C ASP A 38 -4.30 24.35 -1.51
N ILE A 39 -3.86 24.76 -2.70
CA ILE A 39 -3.17 23.93 -3.71
C ILE A 39 -2.03 23.13 -3.09
N GLU A 40 -1.27 23.73 -2.17
CA GLU A 40 -0.14 23.07 -1.51
C GLU A 40 -0.61 21.87 -0.69
N ARG A 41 -1.66 22.01 0.13
CA ARG A 41 -2.23 20.88 0.86
C ARG A 41 -2.72 19.77 -0.06
N TRP A 42 -3.36 20.11 -1.18
CA TRP A 42 -3.87 19.10 -2.12
C TRP A 42 -2.78 18.40 -2.91
N ARG A 43 -1.66 19.07 -3.21
CA ARG A 43 -0.48 18.40 -3.79
C ARG A 43 -0.04 17.24 -2.92
N TRP A 44 0.03 17.45 -1.60
CA TRP A 44 0.37 16.37 -0.66
C TRP A 44 -0.65 15.23 -0.66
N VAL A 45 -1.95 15.54 -0.72
CA VAL A 45 -3.02 14.52 -0.77
C VAL A 45 -2.91 13.69 -2.05
N VAL A 46 -2.79 14.33 -3.21
CA VAL A 46 -2.64 13.65 -4.50
C VAL A 46 -1.37 12.80 -4.53
N CYS A 47 -0.25 13.31 -4.00
CA CYS A 47 0.98 12.53 -3.85
C CYS A 47 0.75 11.28 -2.98
N ALA A 48 0.11 11.43 -1.82
CA ALA A 48 -0.17 10.29 -0.95
C ALA A 48 -1.10 9.26 -1.62
N GLU A 49 -2.15 9.71 -2.30
CA GLU A 49 -3.06 8.81 -3.04
C GLU A 49 -2.32 8.05 -4.14
N SER A 50 -1.47 8.73 -4.92
CA SER A 50 -0.63 8.10 -5.95
C SER A 50 0.28 7.02 -5.34
N ILE A 51 0.91 7.32 -4.19
CA ILE A 51 1.78 6.38 -3.48
C ILE A 51 1.00 5.15 -3.00
N VAL A 52 -0.21 5.34 -2.47
CA VAL A 52 -1.08 4.23 -2.03
C VAL A 52 -1.51 3.38 -3.21
N CYS A 53 -1.88 3.99 -4.35
CA CYS A 53 -2.22 3.27 -5.57
C CYS A 53 -1.05 2.44 -6.08
N GLU A 54 0.15 3.02 -6.16
CA GLU A 54 1.36 2.33 -6.59
C GLU A 54 1.69 1.16 -5.65
N ALA A 55 1.62 1.38 -4.34
CA ALA A 55 1.84 0.36 -3.34
C ALA A 55 0.83 -0.79 -3.47
N SER A 56 -0.45 -0.47 -3.68
CA SER A 56 -1.51 -1.45 -3.85
C SER A 56 -1.28 -2.31 -5.10
N VAL A 57 -0.99 -1.70 -6.25
CA VAL A 57 -0.68 -2.42 -7.49
C VAL A 57 0.56 -3.31 -7.31
N SER A 58 1.61 -2.79 -6.68
CA SER A 58 2.84 -3.55 -6.41
C SER A 58 2.61 -4.73 -5.48
N MET A 59 1.69 -4.59 -4.51
CA MET A 59 1.33 -5.68 -3.60
C MET A 59 0.49 -6.74 -4.31
N TYR A 60 -0.61 -6.35 -4.94
CA TYR A 60 -1.53 -7.31 -5.56
C TYR A 60 -0.90 -8.07 -6.73
N SER A 61 0.03 -7.45 -7.45
CA SER A 61 0.78 -8.14 -8.52
C SER A 61 1.72 -9.24 -8.02
N LYS A 62 2.08 -9.23 -6.73
CA LYS A 62 3.01 -10.20 -6.12
C LYS A 62 2.33 -11.24 -5.24
N LEU A 63 1.05 -11.06 -4.94
CA LEU A 63 0.29 -11.93 -4.04
C LEU A 63 -0.57 -12.91 -4.84
N LEU A 64 -0.66 -14.13 -4.35
CA LEU A 64 -1.63 -15.10 -4.81
C LEU A 64 -3.05 -14.71 -4.33
N PRO A 65 -4.12 -15.13 -5.03
CA PRO A 65 -5.49 -14.85 -4.62
C PRO A 65 -5.80 -15.24 -3.18
N GLU A 66 -5.25 -16.34 -2.69
CA GLU A 66 -5.43 -16.85 -1.33
C GLU A 66 -4.79 -15.93 -0.29
N GLU A 67 -3.65 -15.33 -0.62
CA GLU A 67 -2.97 -14.36 0.26
C GLU A 67 -3.76 -13.05 0.34
N VAL A 68 -4.36 -12.62 -0.77
CA VAL A 68 -5.29 -11.48 -0.79
C VAL A 68 -6.53 -11.78 0.05
N LEU A 69 -7.09 -12.99 -0.08
CA LEU A 69 -8.21 -13.44 0.75
C LEU A 69 -7.84 -13.45 2.24
N GLY A 70 -6.62 -13.88 2.56
CA GLY A 70 -6.07 -13.86 3.92
C GLY A 70 -6.05 -12.46 4.52
N ILE A 71 -5.62 -11.45 3.75
CA ILE A 71 -5.62 -10.04 4.18
C ILE A 71 -7.06 -9.56 4.47
N ILE A 72 -8.02 -9.91 3.62
CA ILE A 72 -9.44 -9.55 3.79
C ILE A 72 -10.03 -10.24 5.03
N ALA A 73 -9.76 -11.53 5.20
CA ALA A 73 -10.22 -12.32 6.34
C ALA A 73 -9.63 -11.79 7.64
N GLU A 74 -8.34 -11.44 7.68
CA GLU A 74 -7.72 -10.85 8.87
C GLU A 74 -8.37 -9.52 9.25
N ARG A 75 -8.66 -8.65 8.27
CA ARG A 75 -9.40 -7.41 8.53
C ARG A 75 -10.77 -7.69 9.14
N PHE A 76 -11.49 -8.67 8.59
CA PHE A 76 -12.80 -9.07 9.09
C PHE A 76 -12.72 -9.53 10.56
N VAL A 77 -11.79 -10.44 10.87
CA VAL A 77 -11.58 -10.95 12.23
C VAL A 77 -11.25 -9.81 13.21
N ARG A 78 -10.34 -8.91 12.84
CA ARG A 78 -9.96 -7.75 13.68
C ARG A 78 -11.13 -6.80 13.91
N ARG A 79 -12.01 -6.62 12.92
CA ARG A 79 -13.23 -5.82 13.07
C ARG A 79 -14.19 -6.47 14.07
N CYS A 80 -14.51 -7.76 13.88
CA CYS A 80 -15.38 -8.51 14.78
C CYS A 80 -14.87 -8.47 16.24
N ALA A 81 -13.55 -8.54 16.42
CA ALA A 81 -12.92 -8.45 17.74
C ALA A 81 -13.04 -7.05 18.38
N LYS A 82 -13.01 -5.96 17.60
CA LYS A 82 -13.12 -4.58 18.10
C LYS A 82 -14.57 -4.17 18.39
N GLU A 83 -15.52 -4.64 17.57
CA GLU A 83 -16.92 -4.19 17.64
C GLU A 83 -17.81 -5.06 18.54
N GLY A 84 -17.25 -6.12 19.15
CA GLY A 84 -18.01 -6.94 20.08
C GLY A 84 -19.21 -7.64 19.42
N GLY A 85 -18.96 -8.36 18.32
CA GLY A 85 -19.87 -9.40 17.82
C GLY A 85 -21.32 -8.99 17.52
N ASP A 86 -21.61 -7.75 17.12
CA ASP A 86 -22.95 -7.40 16.61
C ASP A 86 -23.09 -7.86 15.15
N GLU A 87 -23.63 -9.08 14.97
CA GLU A 87 -24.15 -9.57 13.70
C GLU A 87 -25.40 -8.78 13.31
N GLY A 88 -25.27 -7.55 12.81
CA GLY A 88 -26.49 -6.81 12.49
C GLY A 88 -26.37 -5.51 11.70
N SER A 89 -25.30 -4.74 11.86
CA SER A 89 -25.13 -3.51 11.08
C SER A 89 -23.85 -3.58 10.27
N GLY A 90 -23.89 -4.41 9.22
CA GLY A 90 -22.89 -4.43 8.16
C GLY A 90 -22.85 -3.10 7.43
N ASN A 91 -22.30 -2.08 8.07
CA ASN A 91 -21.87 -0.88 7.40
C ASN A 91 -20.75 -1.33 6.46
N THR A 92 -21.08 -1.48 5.18
CA THR A 92 -20.17 -1.75 4.07
C THR A 92 -19.27 -0.53 3.83
N ARG A 93 -18.68 -0.02 4.89
CA ARG A 93 -17.63 0.99 4.83
C ARG A 93 -16.39 0.30 4.25
N GLY A 94 -16.16 0.57 2.97
CA GLY A 94 -15.16 -0.07 2.14
C GLY A 94 -13.72 0.40 2.41
N TYR A 95 -12.93 0.51 1.34
CA TYR A 95 -11.56 1.01 1.36
C TYR A 95 -11.46 2.46 1.92
N ALA A 96 -12.55 3.22 1.80
CA ALA A 96 -12.70 4.59 2.32
C ALA A 96 -12.63 4.72 3.86
N ASP A 97 -12.67 3.59 4.58
CA ASP A 97 -12.54 3.53 6.03
C ASP A 97 -11.11 3.27 6.52
N CYS A 98 -10.13 3.21 5.62
CA CYS A 98 -8.74 3.34 6.03
C CYS A 98 -8.61 4.73 6.69
N GLY A 99 -8.53 4.74 8.02
CA GLY A 99 -8.60 5.96 8.82
C GLY A 99 -7.65 7.04 8.31
N VAL A 100 -8.03 8.30 8.54
CA VAL A 100 -7.24 9.48 8.14
C VAL A 100 -5.81 9.33 8.65
N ILE A 101 -4.88 9.06 7.75
CA ILE A 101 -3.44 9.06 8.02
C ILE A 101 -2.91 10.49 7.93
N ASP A 102 -1.88 10.80 8.71
CA ASP A 102 -1.13 12.04 8.50
C ASP A 102 -0.42 11.96 7.14
N VAL A 103 -0.95 12.71 6.18
CA VAL A 103 -0.48 12.76 4.79
C VAL A 103 0.99 13.16 4.71
N ARG A 104 1.45 14.08 5.57
CA ARG A 104 2.86 14.52 5.55
C ARG A 104 3.77 13.42 6.05
N LEU A 105 3.43 12.82 7.20
CA LEU A 105 4.19 11.68 7.73
C LEU A 105 4.29 10.56 6.70
N PHE A 106 3.19 10.26 6.00
CA PHE A 106 3.14 9.19 5.01
C PHE A 106 4.02 9.47 3.79
N VAL A 107 3.95 10.68 3.24
CA VAL A 107 4.80 11.07 2.10
C VAL A 107 6.26 11.17 2.52
N ASP A 108 6.56 11.74 3.68
CA ASP A 108 7.94 11.80 4.20
C ASP A 108 8.53 10.40 4.42
N ALA A 109 7.73 9.46 4.93
CA ALA A 109 8.14 8.06 5.07
C ALA A 109 8.45 7.42 3.71
N TYR A 110 7.67 7.71 2.67
CA TYR A 110 7.95 7.25 1.30
C TYR A 110 9.28 7.80 0.78
N VAL A 111 9.48 9.12 0.89
CA VAL A 111 10.71 9.77 0.41
C VAL A 111 11.94 9.24 1.15
N LYS A 112 11.83 9.04 2.47
CA LYS A 112 12.96 8.63 3.31
C LYS A 112 13.28 7.13 3.21
N HIS A 113 12.27 6.27 3.16
CA HIS A 113 12.44 4.82 3.32
C HIS A 113 12.05 4.00 2.08
N GLY A 114 11.40 4.62 1.10
CA GLY A 114 11.04 4.00 -0.18
C GLY A 114 9.77 3.16 -0.16
N SER A 115 9.47 2.61 -1.33
CA SER A 115 8.18 1.97 -1.63
C SER A 115 7.90 0.70 -0.82
N GLU A 116 8.93 -0.07 -0.44
CA GLU A 116 8.72 -1.33 0.28
C GLU A 116 8.17 -1.12 1.71
N VAL A 117 8.64 -0.06 2.39
CA VAL A 117 8.13 0.34 3.71
C VAL A 117 6.69 0.82 3.60
N ILE A 118 6.39 1.64 2.58
CA ILE A 118 5.02 2.08 2.33
C ILE A 118 4.09 0.92 1.99
N SER A 119 4.51 -0.03 1.15
CA SER A 119 3.70 -1.21 0.85
C SER A 119 3.36 -1.99 2.12
N GLU A 120 4.31 -2.11 3.06
CA GLU A 120 4.01 -2.75 4.34
C GLU A 120 3.02 -1.92 5.17
N ILE A 121 3.16 -0.59 5.24
CA ILE A 121 2.20 0.28 5.94
C ILE A 121 0.79 0.15 5.35
N VAL A 122 0.66 0.23 4.02
CA VAL A 122 -0.62 0.08 3.31
C VAL A 122 -1.22 -1.30 3.58
N ARG A 123 -0.40 -2.36 3.57
CA ARG A 123 -0.85 -3.72 3.94
C ARG A 123 -1.41 -3.75 5.36
N GLN A 124 -0.76 -3.12 6.34
CA GLN A 124 -1.25 -3.07 7.72
C GLN A 124 -2.59 -2.33 7.81
N MET A 125 -2.76 -1.23 7.09
CA MET A 125 -4.03 -0.51 7.00
C MET A 125 -5.13 -1.38 6.40
N MET A 126 -4.82 -2.13 5.35
CA MET A 126 -5.75 -3.08 4.75
C MET A 126 -6.17 -4.20 5.72
N MET A 127 -5.27 -4.63 6.60
CA MET A 127 -5.58 -5.57 7.69
C MET A 127 -6.33 -4.90 8.86
N GLY A 128 -6.74 -3.64 8.73
CA GLY A 128 -7.56 -2.95 9.73
C GLY A 128 -6.79 -2.19 10.81
N LYS A 129 -5.50 -1.91 10.58
CA LYS A 129 -4.77 -0.89 11.34
C LYS A 129 -5.40 0.47 11.05
N ASP A 130 -5.76 1.22 12.10
CA ASP A 130 -6.27 2.59 11.92
C ASP A 130 -5.11 3.50 11.48
N GLY A 131 -5.35 4.35 10.48
CA GLY A 131 -4.39 5.35 10.03
C GLY A 131 -3.91 6.30 11.13
N LYS A 132 -4.75 6.56 12.14
CA LYS A 132 -4.38 7.35 13.33
C LYS A 132 -3.36 6.68 14.24
N GLU A 133 -3.27 5.35 14.17
CA GLU A 133 -2.28 4.56 14.92
C GLU A 133 -0.92 4.50 14.20
N ILE A 134 -0.79 5.14 13.03
CA ILE A 134 0.44 5.21 12.25
C ILE A 134 1.13 6.52 12.58
N ASP A 135 1.96 6.49 13.61
CA ASP A 135 2.87 7.57 13.97
C ASP A 135 4.31 7.27 13.51
N SER A 136 5.22 8.22 13.74
CA SER A 136 6.63 8.07 13.39
C SER A 136 7.31 6.86 14.06
N GLU A 137 6.92 6.50 15.27
CA GLU A 137 7.47 5.33 15.97
C GLU A 137 7.03 4.04 15.29
N TYR A 138 5.76 3.96 14.89
CA TYR A 138 5.23 2.85 14.11
C TYR A 138 5.92 2.71 12.75
N VAL A 139 6.16 3.82 12.05
CA VAL A 139 6.92 3.82 10.79
C VAL A 139 8.30 3.21 11.00
N GLU A 140 9.05 3.64 12.02
CA GLU A 140 10.38 3.10 12.30
C GLU A 140 10.35 1.61 12.70
N LYS A 141 9.28 1.13 13.35
CA LYS A 141 9.06 -0.31 13.58
C LYS A 141 8.91 -1.06 12.25
N VAL A 142 8.11 -0.53 11.32
CA VAL A 142 7.92 -1.13 10.00
C VAL A 142 9.23 -1.16 9.21
N VAL A 143 10.02 -0.08 9.25
CA VAL A 143 11.34 -0.01 8.60
C VAL A 143 12.22 -1.17 9.05
N ARG A 144 12.34 -1.41 10.37
CA ARG A 144 13.14 -2.52 10.91
C ARG A 144 12.67 -3.88 10.41
N VAL A 145 11.36 -4.08 10.33
CA VAL A 145 10.77 -5.32 9.82
C VAL A 145 11.12 -5.53 8.34
N VAL A 146 11.00 -4.49 7.52
CA VAL A 146 11.31 -4.53 6.09
C VAL A 146 12.80 -4.76 5.85
N ASP A 147 13.67 -4.04 6.55
CA ASP A 147 15.12 -4.22 6.48
C ASP A 147 15.53 -5.65 6.86
N GLY A 148 14.90 -6.22 7.89
CA GLY A 148 15.13 -7.60 8.29
C GLY A 148 14.73 -8.61 7.20
N ARG A 149 13.66 -8.35 6.44
CA ARG A 149 13.29 -9.20 5.28
C ARG A 149 14.25 -9.01 4.11
N ARG A 150 14.69 -7.78 3.83
CA ARG A 150 15.68 -7.50 2.78
C ARG A 150 16.99 -8.24 3.06
N ARG A 151 17.56 -8.11 4.26
CA ARG A 151 18.81 -8.79 4.64
C ARG A 151 18.70 -10.31 4.52
N ARG A 152 17.58 -10.92 4.91
CA ARG A 152 17.36 -12.37 4.75
C ARG A 152 17.40 -12.79 3.29
N ARG A 153 16.70 -12.07 2.41
CA ARG A 153 16.73 -12.33 0.96
C ARG A 153 18.14 -12.19 0.38
N GLU A 154 18.91 -11.20 0.82
CA GLU A 154 20.31 -11.01 0.39
C GLU A 154 21.21 -12.18 0.82
N ILE A 155 21.06 -12.66 2.06
CA ILE A 155 21.80 -13.81 2.59
C ILE A 155 21.44 -15.08 1.81
N GLU A 156 20.15 -15.32 1.58
CA GLU A 156 19.66 -16.48 0.83
C GLU A 156 20.12 -16.44 -0.64
N ALA A 157 20.04 -15.28 -1.29
CA ALA A 157 20.52 -15.09 -2.64
C ALA A 157 22.04 -15.31 -2.74
N SER A 158 22.81 -14.80 -1.77
CA SER A 158 24.27 -15.00 -1.71
C SER A 158 24.63 -16.46 -1.52
N ARG A 159 23.90 -17.17 -0.64
CA ARG A 159 24.06 -18.61 -0.42
C ARG A 159 23.74 -19.39 -1.70
N HIS A 160 22.63 -19.08 -2.36
CA HIS A 160 22.23 -19.74 -3.59
C HIS A 160 23.25 -19.50 -4.72
N ALA A 161 23.77 -18.27 -4.85
CA ALA A 161 24.83 -17.96 -5.82
C ALA A 161 26.13 -18.75 -5.54
N ALA A 162 26.53 -18.85 -4.26
CA ALA A 162 27.70 -19.64 -3.87
C ALA A 162 27.52 -21.14 -4.17
N GLU A 163 26.33 -21.69 -3.93
CA GLU A 163 26.00 -23.08 -4.26
C GLU A 163 26.05 -23.34 -5.77
N LEU A 164 25.55 -22.42 -6.60
CA LEU A 164 25.64 -22.51 -8.06
C LEU A 164 27.10 -22.48 -8.55
N LEU A 165 27.92 -21.54 -8.04
CA LEU A 165 29.35 -21.45 -8.37
C LEU A 165 30.10 -22.72 -7.96
N GLY A 166 29.79 -23.29 -6.79
CA GLY A 166 30.37 -24.56 -6.34
C GLY A 166 30.04 -25.73 -7.26
N LYS A 167 28.80 -25.80 -7.76
CA LYS A 167 28.37 -26.81 -8.74
C LYS A 167 29.07 -26.64 -10.08
N GLU A 168 29.26 -25.41 -10.57
CA GLU A 168 30.00 -25.15 -11.82
C GLU A 168 31.49 -25.52 -11.71
N LEU A 169 32.14 -25.19 -10.59
CA LEU A 169 33.56 -25.48 -10.36
C LEU A 169 33.82 -26.98 -10.18
N SER A 170 32.90 -27.71 -9.53
CA SER A 170 32.99 -29.17 -9.40
C SER A 170 32.70 -29.89 -10.72
N GLY A 171 31.76 -29.40 -11.54
CA GLY A 171 31.53 -29.89 -12.90
C GLY A 171 32.72 -29.67 -13.85
N LYS A 172 33.42 -28.53 -13.74
CA LYS A 172 34.66 -28.26 -14.50
C LYS A 172 35.84 -29.15 -14.08
N LYS A 173 35.95 -29.52 -12.80
CA LYS A 173 36.98 -30.49 -12.33
C LYS A 173 36.75 -31.91 -12.84
N SER A 174 35.49 -32.34 -12.98
CA SER A 174 35.14 -33.65 -13.56
C SER A 174 35.55 -33.75 -15.04
N LYS A 175 35.29 -32.72 -15.85
CA LYS A 175 35.62 -32.68 -17.29
C LYS A 175 37.13 -32.66 -17.61
N ARG A 176 37.97 -32.16 -16.69
CA ARG A 176 39.44 -32.15 -16.86
C ARG A 176 40.11 -33.49 -16.55
N LYS A 177 39.46 -34.38 -15.80
CA LYS A 177 40.02 -35.70 -15.43
C LYS A 177 39.81 -36.78 -16.50
N SER A 178 38.88 -36.58 -17.44
CA SER A 178 38.57 -37.54 -18.51
C SER A 178 39.29 -37.30 -19.83
N GLY A 179 40.19 -36.30 -19.92
CA GLY A 179 40.94 -35.97 -21.13
C GLY A 179 42.45 -36.25 -21.07
N GLY A 180 42.92 -36.91 -20.00
CA GLY A 180 44.34 -37.21 -19.77
C GLY A 180 44.55 -38.71 -19.56
N GLY A 181 44.39 -39.48 -20.63
CA GLY A 181 44.77 -40.90 -20.70
C GLY A 181 45.18 -41.16 -22.14
N GLY A 182 46.48 -41.01 -22.40
CA GLY A 182 47.13 -41.47 -23.63
C GLY A 182 47.43 -42.95 -23.57
#